data_AF-A0A3S4J8U0-F1
#
_entry.id   AF-A0A3S4J8U0-F1
#
_cell.length_a   1.000
_cell.length_b   1.000
_cell.length_c   1.000
_cell.angle_alpha   90.00
_cell.angle_beta   90.00
_cell.angle_gamma   90.00
#
_symmetry.space_group_name_H-M   'P 1'
#
loop_
_entity.id
_entity.type
_entity.pdbx_description
1 polymer ?
#
loop_
_entity_poly.entity_id
_entity_poly.type
_entity_poly.pdbx_seq_one_letter_code
_entity_poly.pdbx_strand_id
1 'polypeptide(L)'
;MRKPASERLTRLEALALYTRHAAWLAFAEQHRGQLSVGKQADLAVLNQPFMTMPEDRIDTIRAVLTLVDGRIVHESPDLNAGQ
;
A
#
# COMPACT_ATOMS: atom_id res chain seq x y z
N MET A 1 2.90 20.03 15.31
CA MET A 1 1.78 19.75 16.24
C MET A 1 1.06 18.49 15.75
N ARG A 2 0.91 17.47 16.60
CA ARG A 2 0.18 16.23 16.24
C ARG A 2 -1.32 16.49 16.37
N LYS A 3 -2.12 16.18 15.35
CA LYS A 3 -3.58 16.38 15.35
C LYS A 3 -4.26 15.49 16.41
N PRO A 4 -5.40 15.87 17.00
CA PRO A 4 -6.13 14.99 17.91
C PRO A 4 -6.57 13.71 17.18
N ALA A 5 -6.74 12.60 17.91
CA ALA A 5 -7.02 11.28 17.31
C ALA A 5 -8.30 11.28 16.45
N SER A 6 -9.31 12.05 16.84
CA SER A 6 -10.58 12.21 16.10
C SER A 6 -10.45 12.95 14.76
N GLU A 7 -9.35 13.67 14.54
CA GLU A 7 -9.05 14.36 13.27
C GLU A 7 -8.05 13.58 12.40
N ARG A 8 -7.64 12.39 12.83
CA ARG A 8 -6.73 11.53 12.07
C ARG A 8 -7.52 10.49 11.30
N LEU A 9 -6.98 10.12 10.15
CA LEU A 9 -7.47 8.99 9.40
C LEU A 9 -7.18 7.70 10.16
N THR A 10 -8.13 6.78 10.13
CA THR A 10 -7.86 5.38 10.43
C THR A 10 -6.88 4.80 9.41
N ARG A 11 -6.23 3.68 9.75
CA ARG A 11 -5.31 2.99 8.85
C ARG A 11 -5.98 2.56 7.54
N LEU A 12 -7.22 2.08 7.61
CA LEU A 12 -7.99 1.68 6.42
C LEU A 12 -8.34 2.86 5.52
N GLU A 13 -8.69 4.01 6.10
CA GLU A 13 -8.94 5.24 5.33
C GLU A 13 -7.66 5.73 4.66
N ALA A 14 -6.54 5.75 5.40
CA ALA A 14 -5.24 6.13 4.84
C ALA A 14 -4.84 5.19 3.69
N LEU A 15 -4.95 3.86 3.86
CA LEU A 15 -4.65 2.90 2.80
C LEU A 15 -5.57 3.09 1.58
N ALA A 16 -6.85 3.36 1.81
CA ALA A 16 -7.82 3.60 0.74
C ALA A 16 -7.46 4.85 -0.08
N LEU A 17 -6.99 5.92 0.57
CA LEU A 17 -6.53 7.13 -0.10
C LEU A 17 -5.39 6.85 -1.09
N TYR A 18 -4.41 6.05 -0.69
CA TYR A 18 -3.27 5.69 -1.54
C TYR A 18 -3.57 4.61 -2.60
N THR A 19 -4.75 3.99 -2.55
CA THR A 19 -5.11 2.87 -3.44
C THR A 19 -6.40 3.16 -4.20
N ARG A 20 -7.55 2.69 -3.72
CA ARG A 20 -8.82 2.77 -4.44
C ARG A 20 -9.31 4.20 -4.68
N HIS A 21 -9.09 5.13 -3.74
CA HIS A 21 -9.54 6.51 -3.91
C HIS A 21 -8.59 7.29 -4.84
N ALA A 22 -7.28 7.02 -4.81
CA ALA A 22 -6.36 7.56 -5.82
C ALA A 22 -6.72 7.07 -7.23
N ALA A 23 -7.10 5.80 -7.38
CA ALA A 23 -7.57 5.28 -8.67
C ALA A 23 -8.87 5.97 -9.13
N TRP A 24 -9.83 6.19 -8.22
CA TRP A 24 -11.06 6.91 -8.53
C TRP A 24 -10.82 8.37 -8.92
N LEU A 25 -9.95 9.09 -8.20
CA LEU A 25 -9.54 10.46 -8.54
C LEU A 25 -8.91 10.55 -9.94
N ALA A 26 -8.29 9.47 -10.39
CA ALA A 26 -7.67 9.36 -11.71
C ALA A 26 -8.59 8.74 -12.78
N PHE A 27 -9.88 8.53 -12.49
CA PHE A 27 -10.84 7.83 -13.37
C PHE A 27 -10.36 6.44 -13.83
N ALA A 28 -9.58 5.77 -12.98
CA ALA A 28 -8.92 4.50 -13.26
C ALA A 28 -9.43 3.38 -12.35
N GLU A 29 -10.51 3.59 -11.61
CA GLU A 29 -11.05 2.65 -10.63
C GLU A 29 -11.56 1.34 -11.24
N GLN A 30 -11.91 1.34 -12.53
CA GLN A 30 -12.26 0.11 -13.26
C GLN A 30 -11.02 -0.75 -13.56
N HIS A 31 -9.84 -0.14 -13.60
CA HIS A 31 -8.61 -0.78 -14.08
C HIS A 31 -7.60 -1.06 -12.96
N ARG A 32 -7.55 -0.25 -11.89
CA ARG A 32 -6.53 -0.38 -10.81
C ARG A 32 -7.03 0.07 -9.43
N GLY A 33 -6.12 0.07 -8.46
CA GLY A 33 -6.34 0.55 -7.09
C GLY A 33 -7.00 -0.44 -6.14
N GLN A 34 -7.32 -1.65 -6.61
CA GLN A 34 -7.82 -2.76 -5.80
C GLN A 34 -7.28 -4.07 -6.36
N LEU A 35 -7.02 -5.05 -5.49
CA LEU A 35 -6.69 -6.41 -5.88
C LEU A 35 -7.97 -7.20 -6.07
N SER A 36 -8.45 -7.26 -7.30
CA SER A 36 -9.67 -7.97 -7.71
C SER A 36 -9.53 -8.47 -9.13
N VAL A 37 -10.19 -9.57 -9.47
CA VAL A 37 -10.20 -10.14 -10.82
C VAL A 37 -10.61 -9.08 -11.85
N GLY A 38 -9.88 -9.03 -12.98
CA GLY A 38 -10.13 -8.09 -14.08
C GLY A 38 -9.36 -6.75 -13.97
N LYS A 39 -8.68 -6.48 -12.85
CA LYS A 39 -7.81 -5.29 -12.70
C LYS A 39 -6.35 -5.60 -12.98
N GLN A 40 -5.57 -4.54 -13.22
CA GLN A 40 -4.12 -4.60 -13.33
C GLN A 40 -3.51 -5.20 -12.07
N ALA A 41 -2.49 -6.03 -12.25
CA ALA A 41 -1.75 -6.65 -11.15
C ALA A 41 -0.69 -5.68 -10.59
N ASP A 42 -1.17 -4.53 -10.11
CA ASP A 42 -0.39 -3.50 -9.43
C ASP A 42 -0.43 -3.75 -7.92
N LEU A 43 0.70 -4.15 -7.33
CA LEU A 43 0.79 -4.40 -5.88
C LEU A 43 2.16 -4.08 -5.32
N ALA A 44 2.19 -3.80 -4.03
CA ALA A 44 3.41 -3.70 -3.24
C ALA A 44 3.32 -4.63 -2.02
N VAL A 45 4.39 -5.36 -1.75
CA VAL A 45 4.54 -6.14 -0.51
C VAL A 45 5.40 -5.32 0.44
N LEU A 46 4.94 -5.13 1.67
CA LEU A 46 5.59 -4.28 2.66
C LEU A 46 6.38 -5.13 3.65
N ASN A 47 7.54 -4.64 4.12
CA ASN A 47 8.38 -5.33 5.10
C ASN A 47 7.78 -5.38 6.52
N GLN A 48 6.69 -4.64 6.78
CA GLN A 48 6.13 -4.48 8.12
C GLN A 48 4.59 -4.46 8.08
N PRO A 49 3.93 -4.90 9.18
CA PRO A 49 2.48 -4.99 9.23
C PRO A 49 1.85 -3.62 9.45
N PHE A 50 1.57 -2.90 8.37
CA PHE A 50 0.96 -1.57 8.39
C PHE A 50 -0.32 -1.51 9.25
N MET A 51 -1.10 -2.59 9.37
CA MET A 51 -2.37 -2.54 10.12
C MET A 51 -2.22 -2.48 11.65
N THR A 52 -1.10 -2.98 12.19
CA THR A 52 -0.98 -3.22 13.64
C THR A 52 0.26 -2.61 14.28
N MET A 53 1.24 -2.19 13.48
CA MET A 53 2.47 -1.60 14.03
C MET A 53 2.23 -0.25 14.74
N PRO A 54 3.18 0.24 15.57
CA PRO A 54 3.12 1.58 16.15
C PRO A 54 3.04 2.70 15.08
N GLU A 55 2.25 3.74 15.34
CA GLU A 55 2.05 4.86 14.39
C GLU A 55 3.34 5.62 14.09
N ASP A 56 4.20 5.80 15.09
CA ASP A 56 5.49 6.51 15.03
C ASP A 56 6.58 5.72 14.30
N ARG A 57 6.26 4.53 13.80
CA ARG A 57 7.15 3.66 13.02
C ARG A 57 6.70 3.47 11.57
N ILE A 58 5.54 4.01 11.18
CA ILE A 58 4.99 3.82 9.82
C ILE A 58 5.94 4.33 8.73
N ASP A 59 6.68 5.40 9.00
CA ASP A 59 7.69 5.99 8.10
C ASP A 59 8.88 5.06 7.81
N THR A 60 9.08 4.03 8.63
CA THR A 60 10.12 3.01 8.43
C THR A 60 9.71 1.89 7.47
N ILE A 61 8.44 1.83 7.05
CA ILE A 61 7.95 0.83 6.10
C ILE A 61 8.67 1.00 4.75
N ARG A 62 9.04 -0.12 4.13
CA ARG A 62 9.60 -0.20 2.78
C ARG A 62 8.88 -1.29 1.99
N ALA A 63 8.79 -1.11 0.67
CA ALA A 63 8.35 -2.17 -0.22
C ALA A 63 9.50 -3.17 -0.45
N VAL A 64 9.24 -4.45 -0.17
CA VAL A 64 10.18 -5.55 -0.49
C VAL A 64 9.92 -6.13 -1.87
N LEU A 65 8.74 -5.88 -2.44
CA LEU A 65 8.36 -6.26 -3.79
C LEU A 65 7.41 -5.19 -4.34
N THR A 66 7.55 -4.83 -5.61
CA THR A 66 6.57 -4.03 -6.35
C THR A 66 6.33 -4.63 -7.72
N LEU A 67 5.06 -4.90 -8.03
CA LEU A 67 4.61 -5.29 -9.34
C LEU A 67 3.84 -4.13 -9.97
N VAL A 68 4.10 -3.90 -11.26
CA VAL A 68 3.33 -3.00 -12.11
C VAL A 68 2.91 -3.80 -13.33
N ASP A 69 1.62 -3.85 -13.61
CA ASP A 69 1.03 -4.63 -14.70
C ASP A 69 1.52 -6.09 -14.71
N GLY A 70 1.60 -6.69 -13.51
CA GLY A 70 2.05 -8.07 -13.33
C GLY A 70 3.56 -8.31 -13.51
N ARG A 71 4.36 -7.27 -13.76
CA ARG A 71 5.81 -7.37 -13.89
C ARG A 71 6.49 -6.87 -12.62
N ILE A 72 7.48 -7.61 -12.15
CA ILE A 72 8.34 -7.18 -11.04
C ILE A 72 9.17 -6.00 -11.54
N VAL A 73 8.98 -4.84 -10.91
CA VAL A 73 9.76 -3.61 -11.19
C VAL A 73 10.71 -3.25 -10.04
N HIS A 74 10.48 -3.84 -8.87
CA HIS A 74 11.35 -3.71 -7.70
C HIS A 74 11.28 -4.99 -6.86
N GLU A 75 12.43 -5.48 -6.43
CA GLU A 75 12.59 -6.61 -5.53
C GLU A 75 13.73 -6.30 -4.56
N SER A 76 13.45 -6.37 -3.26
CA SER A 76 14.46 -6.24 -2.21
C SER A 76 15.11 -7.60 -1.96
N PRO A 77 16.41 -7.66 -1.63
CA PRO A 77 17.06 -8.87 -1.12
C PRO A 77 16.32 -9.51 0.07
N ASP A 78 15.62 -8.69 0.86
CA ASP A 78 14.88 -9.14 2.05
C ASP A 78 13.64 -9.99 1.72
N LEU A 79 13.16 -10.00 0.47
CA LEU A 79 11.97 -10.77 0.08
C LEU A 79 12.17 -12.27 0.31
N ASN A 80 13.40 -12.76 0.11
CA ASN A 80 13.75 -14.18 0.22
C ASN A 80 14.48 -14.50 1.54
N ALA A 81 14.72 -13.51 2.41
CA ALA A 81 15.52 -13.68 3.63
C ALA A 81 14.83 -14.50 4.75
N GLY A 82 13.60 -14.97 4.51
CA GLY A 82 12.84 -15.83 5.42
C GLY A 82 12.35 -17.14 4.78
N GLN A 83 12.86 -17.51 3.60
CA GLN A 83 12.65 -18.82 2.97
C GLN A 83 13.84 -19.75 3.22
#